data_AF-A0A8E0QHT1-F1
#
_entry.id   AF-A0A8E0QHT1-F1
#
_cell.length_a   1.000
_cell.length_b   1.000
_cell.length_c   1.000
_cell.angle_alpha   90.00
_cell.angle_beta   90.00
_cell.angle_gamma   90.00
#
_symmetry.space_group_name_H-M   'P 1'
#
loop_
_entity.id
_entity.type
_entity.pdbx_description
1 polymer ?
#
loop_
_entity_poly.entity_id
_entity_poly.type
_entity_poly.pdbx_seq_one_letter_code
_entity_poly.pdbx_strand_id
1 'polypeptide(L)'
;MDFHLVPRGTDRNYTGFLTKTIVYSSTLVLFLAAFGLTISSIVVPKWVSYHSEKFHYSYGLHRRCSSLTNVCESFPQREDCHGEDRYFCSMWRTVGFLMSFAVVLEGMSVVSYLIVLSGGKRLRESGWKVLSLLIILSALVQAASMSIVAYLFDNEDRFFVGWRLGESWIYCTVSWCVSLFCAVAMILAANSLPSEGGYELIPDHS
;
A
#
# COMPACT_ATOMS: atom_id res chain seq x y z
N MET A 1 45.56 -29.71 -20.60
CA MET A 1 44.54 -28.67 -20.85
C MET A 1 43.21 -29.31 -20.51
N ASP A 2 42.79 -29.17 -19.25
CA ASP A 2 41.57 -29.79 -18.75
C ASP A 2 40.38 -28.89 -19.08
N PHE A 3 39.61 -29.30 -20.08
CA PHE A 3 38.34 -28.69 -20.42
C PHE A 3 37.33 -29.03 -19.32
N HIS A 4 37.12 -28.09 -18.40
CA HIS A 4 35.95 -28.12 -17.54
C HIS A 4 34.71 -27.80 -18.39
N LEU A 5 34.02 -28.84 -18.84
CA LEU A 5 32.68 -28.72 -19.41
C LEU A 5 31.73 -28.28 -18.30
N VAL A 6 31.46 -26.98 -18.23
CA VAL A 6 30.33 -26.46 -17.44
C VAL A 6 29.06 -27.06 -18.05
N PRO A 7 28.21 -27.76 -17.28
CA PRO A 7 26.96 -28.27 -17.80
C PRO A 7 26.16 -27.10 -18.35
N ARG A 8 25.88 -27.12 -19.64
CA ARG A 8 24.96 -26.20 -20.30
C ARG A 8 23.64 -26.32 -19.55
N GLY A 9 23.39 -25.39 -18.63
CA GLY A 9 22.11 -25.27 -17.96
C GLY A 9 21.07 -25.22 -19.05
N THR A 10 20.18 -26.19 -19.06
CA THR A 10 19.16 -26.37 -20.09
C THR A 10 18.53 -25.01 -20.37
N ASP A 11 18.84 -24.42 -21.54
CA ASP A 11 18.11 -23.31 -22.11
C ASP A 11 16.71 -23.84 -22.39
N ARG A 12 15.90 -23.94 -21.34
CA ARG A 12 14.47 -24.01 -21.49
C ARG A 12 14.12 -22.66 -22.10
N ASN A 13 13.93 -22.67 -23.41
CA ASN A 13 13.16 -21.67 -24.14
C ASN A 13 11.79 -21.57 -23.48
N TYR A 14 11.71 -20.83 -22.38
CA TYR A 14 10.46 -20.39 -21.82
C TYR A 14 10.01 -19.22 -22.68
N THR A 15 9.42 -19.54 -23.83
CA THR A 15 8.35 -18.74 -24.45
C THR A 15 7.07 -18.84 -23.59
N GLY A 16 7.24 -18.82 -22.28
CA GLY A 16 6.15 -18.90 -21.31
C GLY A 16 5.67 -17.49 -21.05
N PHE A 17 4.40 -17.26 -21.30
CA PHE A 17 3.57 -16.10 -20.99
C PHE A 17 3.80 -15.39 -19.63
N LEU A 18 4.66 -15.90 -18.74
CA LEU A 18 4.85 -15.47 -17.36
C LEU A 18 6.34 -15.16 -17.09
N THR A 19 6.74 -13.95 -17.48
CA THR A 19 8.08 -13.39 -17.25
C THR A 19 8.11 -12.53 -15.98
N LYS A 20 9.28 -12.38 -15.33
CA LYS A 20 9.53 -11.41 -14.25
C LYS A 20 9.09 -10.01 -14.65
N THR A 21 9.32 -9.63 -15.91
CA THR A 21 8.84 -8.33 -16.43
C THR A 21 7.33 -8.23 -16.43
N ILE A 22 6.62 -9.26 -16.92
CA ILE A 22 5.15 -9.26 -16.93
C ILE A 22 4.60 -9.24 -15.52
N VAL A 23 5.17 -10.03 -14.58
CA VAL A 23 4.74 -10.02 -13.19
C VAL A 23 4.98 -8.67 -12.53
N TYR A 24 6.18 -8.08 -12.68
CA TYR A 24 6.47 -6.78 -12.08
C TYR A 24 5.63 -5.65 -12.70
N SER A 25 5.32 -5.73 -13.99
CA SER A 25 4.45 -4.77 -14.66
C SER A 25 2.99 -4.92 -14.21
N SER A 26 2.49 -6.15 -14.04
CA SER A 26 1.13 -6.38 -13.56
C SER A 26 0.96 -5.98 -12.09
N THR A 27 1.94 -6.30 -11.23
CA THR A 27 1.92 -5.87 -9.83
C THR A 27 2.08 -4.36 -9.71
N LEU A 28 2.81 -3.70 -10.63
CA LEU A 28 2.85 -2.22 -10.69
C LEU A 28 1.46 -1.64 -10.94
N VAL A 29 0.71 -2.14 -11.93
CA VAL A 29 -0.64 -1.62 -12.23
C VAL A 29 -1.58 -1.82 -11.03
N LEU A 30 -1.54 -3.00 -10.41
CA LEU A 30 -2.32 -3.28 -9.20
C LEU A 30 -1.90 -2.38 -8.03
N PHE A 31 -0.60 -2.15 -7.87
CA PHE A 31 -0.07 -1.28 -6.81
C PHE A 31 -0.44 0.20 -7.04
N LEU A 32 -0.50 0.67 -8.29
CA LEU A 32 -1.00 2.02 -8.61
C LEU A 32 -2.48 2.17 -8.25
N ALA A 33 -3.29 1.12 -8.46
CA ALA A 33 -4.69 1.11 -8.02
C ALA A 33 -4.78 1.17 -6.48
N ALA A 34 -3.96 0.38 -5.77
CA ALA A 34 -3.87 0.44 -4.31
C ALA A 34 -3.45 1.83 -3.81
N PHE A 35 -2.42 2.43 -4.41
CA PHE A 35 -1.97 3.79 -4.10
C PHE A 35 -3.09 4.82 -4.28
N GLY A 36 -3.88 4.70 -5.35
CA GLY A 36 -5.07 5.52 -5.57
C GLY A 36 -6.14 5.34 -4.48
N LEU A 37 -6.35 4.12 -3.99
CA LEU A 37 -7.24 3.83 -2.87
C LEU A 37 -6.71 4.43 -1.56
N THR A 38 -5.40 4.38 -1.30
CA THR A 38 -4.79 5.02 -0.13
C THR A 38 -5.02 6.53 -0.15
N ILE A 39 -4.76 7.20 -1.28
CA ILE A 39 -5.02 8.63 -1.43
C ILE A 39 -6.53 8.92 -1.25
N SER A 40 -7.37 8.10 -1.88
CA SER A 40 -8.83 8.24 -1.76
C SER A 40 -9.30 8.10 -0.31
N SER A 41 -8.68 7.21 0.47
CA SER A 41 -8.98 7.07 1.90
C SER A 41 -8.66 8.35 2.67
N ILE A 42 -7.60 9.08 2.33
CA ILE A 42 -7.22 10.32 3.03
C ILE A 42 -8.11 11.49 2.62
N VAL A 43 -8.42 11.61 1.31
CA VAL A 43 -9.17 12.75 0.76
C VAL A 43 -10.65 12.65 1.08
N VAL A 44 -11.25 11.47 0.99
CA VAL A 44 -12.67 11.27 1.30
C VAL A 44 -12.86 11.25 2.81
N PRO A 45 -13.64 12.18 3.40
CA PRO A 45 -13.76 12.28 4.85
C PRO A 45 -14.82 11.32 5.41
N LYS A 46 -14.72 10.03 5.08
CA LYS A 46 -15.70 8.98 5.45
C LYS A 46 -14.99 7.75 6.03
N TRP A 47 -14.14 7.94 7.02
CA TRP A 47 -13.56 6.84 7.80
C TRP A 47 -14.59 6.25 8.76
N VAL A 48 -15.39 7.12 9.37
CA VAL A 48 -16.52 6.72 10.20
C VAL A 48 -17.70 7.63 9.84
N SER A 49 -18.86 7.05 9.62
CA SER A 49 -20.07 7.79 9.26
C SER A 49 -21.23 7.42 10.17
N TYR A 50 -22.08 8.41 10.42
CA TYR A 50 -23.33 8.24 11.14
C TYR A 50 -24.48 8.52 10.20
N HIS A 51 -25.42 7.58 10.15
CA HIS A 51 -26.59 7.67 9.28
C HIS A 51 -27.86 7.63 10.11
N SER A 52 -28.60 8.74 10.14
CA SER A 52 -29.96 8.85 10.64
C SER A 52 -30.86 9.32 9.50
N GLU A 53 -32.18 9.07 9.60
CA GLU A 53 -33.16 9.43 8.57
C GLU A 53 -33.16 10.93 8.20
N LYS A 54 -32.71 11.79 9.12
CA LYS A 54 -32.70 13.26 8.94
C LYS A 54 -31.31 13.89 8.89
N PHE A 55 -30.27 13.21 9.41
CA PHE A 55 -28.94 13.80 9.56
C PHE A 55 -27.85 12.79 9.22
N HIS A 56 -26.83 13.28 8.52
CA HIS A 56 -25.62 12.53 8.20
C HIS A 56 -24.39 13.25 8.73
N TYR A 57 -23.54 12.53 9.45
CA TYR A 57 -22.25 13.02 9.92
C TYR A 57 -21.15 12.12 9.38
N SER A 58 -20.02 12.71 8.98
CA SER A 58 -18.88 11.95 8.46
C SER A 58 -17.58 12.49 9.01
N TYR A 59 -16.76 11.58 9.52
CA TYR A 59 -15.44 11.86 10.06
C TYR A 59 -14.38 11.35 9.08
N GLY A 60 -13.52 12.26 8.64
CA GLY A 60 -12.27 11.95 7.96
C GLY A 60 -11.06 12.07 8.88
N LEU A 61 -9.86 11.89 8.32
CA LEU A 61 -8.61 12.06 9.06
C LEU A 61 -8.37 13.51 9.48
N HIS A 62 -8.65 14.45 8.58
CA HIS A 62 -8.31 15.86 8.76
C HIS A 62 -9.54 16.79 8.73
N ARG A 63 -10.71 16.26 8.38
CA ARG A 63 -11.95 17.04 8.25
C ARG A 63 -13.14 16.26 8.77
N ARG A 64 -14.08 16.97 9.36
CA ARG A 64 -15.41 16.48 9.73
C ARG A 64 -16.45 17.22 8.92
N CYS A 65 -17.43 16.52 8.38
CA CYS A 65 -18.52 17.09 7.61
C CYS A 65 -19.87 16.78 8.26
N SER A 66 -20.76 17.77 8.30
CA SER A 66 -22.12 17.66 8.84
C SER A 66 -23.15 18.05 7.80
N SER A 67 -24.15 17.19 7.60
CA SER A 67 -25.29 17.49 6.70
C SER A 67 -26.27 18.52 7.28
N LEU A 68 -26.22 18.79 8.59
CA LEU A 68 -27.10 19.77 9.24
C LEU A 68 -26.69 21.19 8.89
N THR A 69 -25.39 21.47 8.96
CA THR A 69 -24.81 22.79 8.66
C THR A 69 -24.35 22.89 7.21
N ASN A 70 -24.20 21.76 6.50
CA ASN A 70 -23.57 21.67 5.18
C ASN A 70 -22.14 22.25 5.15
N VAL A 71 -21.44 22.19 6.28
CA VAL A 71 -20.06 22.67 6.41
C VAL A 71 -19.12 21.49 6.72
N CYS A 72 -17.94 21.52 6.10
CA CYS A 72 -16.83 20.65 6.43
C CYS A 72 -15.74 21.44 7.14
N GLU A 73 -15.50 21.12 8.41
CA GLU A 73 -14.55 21.81 9.26
C GLU A 73 -13.29 20.96 9.44
N SER A 74 -12.19 21.61 9.84
CA SER A 74 -10.97 20.89 10.23
C SER A 74 -11.24 20.03 11.45
N PHE A 75 -10.66 18.83 11.49
CA PHE A 75 -10.81 17.89 12.59
C PHE A 75 -9.48 17.16 12.82
N PRO A 76 -9.07 16.89 14.08
CA PRO A 76 -9.71 17.29 15.33
C PRO A 76 -9.35 18.72 15.78
N GLN A 77 -10.35 19.50 16.23
CA GLN A 77 -10.15 20.85 16.76
C GLN A 77 -9.77 20.85 18.24
N ARG A 78 -9.33 21.99 18.78
CA ARG A 78 -8.97 22.11 20.21
C ARG A 78 -10.15 21.79 21.12
N GLU A 79 -11.34 22.23 20.70
CA GLU A 79 -12.61 21.99 21.39
C GLU A 79 -13.00 20.51 21.46
N ASP A 80 -12.68 19.73 20.43
CA ASP A 80 -12.92 18.28 20.42
C ASP A 80 -11.97 17.49 21.36
N CYS A 81 -10.96 18.16 21.94
CA CYS A 81 -9.84 17.55 22.67
C CYS A 81 -9.73 18.02 24.13
N HIS A 82 -10.82 18.45 24.77
CA HIS A 82 -10.80 18.87 26.18
C HIS A 82 -11.01 17.69 27.15
N GLY A 83 -10.36 17.74 28.32
CA GLY A 83 -10.54 16.73 29.37
C GLY A 83 -10.03 15.35 28.96
N GLU A 84 -10.91 14.35 29.09
CA GLU A 84 -10.65 12.93 28.81
C GLU A 84 -10.49 12.63 27.30
N ASP A 85 -11.02 13.50 26.43
CA ASP A 85 -10.95 13.35 24.95
C ASP A 85 -9.55 13.58 24.36
N ARG A 86 -8.56 13.97 25.18
CA ARG A 86 -7.17 14.18 24.74
C ARG A 86 -6.56 12.91 24.15
N TYR A 87 -6.89 11.76 24.73
CA TYR A 87 -6.41 10.46 24.28
C TYR A 87 -6.90 10.16 22.87
N PHE A 88 -8.21 10.27 22.64
CA PHE A 88 -8.85 10.13 21.32
C PHE A 88 -8.17 11.03 20.28
N CYS A 89 -8.01 12.32 20.58
CA CYS A 89 -7.39 13.25 19.65
C CYS A 89 -5.93 12.92 19.34
N SER A 90 -5.17 12.44 20.33
CA SER A 90 -3.79 12.01 20.12
C SER A 90 -3.74 10.80 19.17
N MET A 91 -4.56 9.79 19.43
CA MET A 91 -4.63 8.60 18.58
C MET A 91 -5.10 8.93 17.16
N TRP A 92 -6.13 9.75 17.02
CA TRP A 92 -6.66 10.16 15.71
C TRP A 92 -5.64 10.94 14.88
N ARG A 93 -4.89 11.86 15.52
CA ARG A 93 -3.78 12.56 14.83
C ARG A 93 -2.65 11.61 14.43
N THR A 94 -2.36 10.60 15.25
CA THR A 94 -1.39 9.55 14.90
C THR A 94 -1.83 8.79 13.66
N VAL A 95 -3.11 8.44 13.52
CA VAL A 95 -3.66 7.82 12.29
C VAL A 95 -3.43 8.73 11.08
N GLY A 96 -3.71 10.03 11.19
CA GLY A 96 -3.45 10.99 10.13
C GLY A 96 -1.98 11.04 9.70
N PHE A 97 -1.06 11.00 10.67
CA PHE A 97 0.38 10.95 10.41
C PHE A 97 0.81 9.64 9.75
N LEU A 98 0.36 8.49 10.27
CA LEU A 98 0.69 7.18 9.73
C LEU A 98 0.20 7.02 8.28
N MET A 99 -1.03 7.44 7.97
CA MET A 99 -1.53 7.40 6.59
C MET A 99 -0.74 8.32 5.64
N SER A 100 -0.33 9.50 6.10
CA SER A 100 0.55 10.39 5.32
C SER A 100 1.92 9.75 5.07
N PHE A 101 2.49 9.10 6.08
CA PHE A 101 3.74 8.36 5.96
C PHE A 101 3.62 7.16 5.01
N ALA A 102 2.48 6.44 5.03
CA ALA A 102 2.20 5.36 4.10
C ALA A 102 2.21 5.83 2.64
N VAL A 103 1.59 6.97 2.34
CA VAL A 103 1.62 7.58 0.98
C VAL A 103 3.05 7.87 0.52
N VAL A 104 3.93 8.33 1.42
CA VAL A 104 5.35 8.56 1.08
C VAL A 104 6.05 7.25 0.73
N LEU A 105 5.85 6.20 1.54
CA LEU A 105 6.42 4.87 1.27
C LEU A 105 5.88 4.26 -0.03
N GLU A 106 4.60 4.43 -0.32
CA GLU A 106 3.99 3.98 -1.58
C GLU A 106 4.56 4.76 -2.77
N GLY A 107 4.73 6.08 -2.65
CA GLY A 107 5.40 6.90 -3.68
C GLY A 107 6.84 6.44 -3.94
N MET A 108 7.62 6.16 -2.89
CA MET A 108 8.97 5.58 -3.02
C MET A 108 8.94 4.19 -3.68
N SER A 109 7.90 3.40 -3.40
CA SER A 109 7.69 2.08 -4.02
C SER A 109 7.39 2.21 -5.51
N VAL A 110 6.55 3.18 -5.93
CA VAL A 110 6.29 3.46 -7.35
C VAL A 110 7.59 3.84 -8.07
N VAL A 111 8.39 4.75 -7.49
CA VAL A 111 9.70 5.12 -8.08
C VAL A 111 10.61 3.90 -8.18
N SER A 112 10.63 3.06 -7.14
CA SER A 112 11.41 1.82 -7.13
C SER A 112 10.94 0.84 -8.21
N TYR A 113 9.64 0.69 -8.44
CA TYR A 113 9.09 -0.09 -9.56
C TYR A 113 9.59 0.41 -10.91
N LEU A 114 9.54 1.73 -11.13
CA LEU A 114 10.02 2.34 -12.38
C LEU A 114 11.51 2.08 -12.59
N ILE A 115 12.33 2.20 -11.55
CA ILE A 115 13.78 1.91 -11.61
C ILE A 115 14.04 0.42 -11.90
N VAL A 116 13.29 -0.49 -11.28
CA VAL A 116 13.44 -1.93 -11.48
C VAL A 116 13.04 -2.36 -12.90
N LEU A 117 11.99 -1.74 -13.46
CA LEU A 117 11.50 -2.05 -14.81
C LEU A 117 12.30 -1.38 -15.93
N SER A 118 12.72 -0.12 -15.74
CA SER A 118 13.56 0.61 -16.71
C SER A 118 15.05 0.27 -16.60
N GLY A 119 15.46 -0.29 -15.47
CA GLY A 119 16.84 -0.66 -15.19
C GLY A 119 17.31 -1.87 -15.99
N GLY A 120 18.63 -2.04 -16.03
CA GLY A 120 19.24 -3.23 -16.62
C GLY A 120 18.97 -4.50 -15.80
N LYS A 121 19.43 -5.64 -16.34
CA LYS A 121 19.28 -6.98 -15.75
C LYS A 121 19.57 -7.04 -14.24
N ARG A 122 20.67 -6.40 -13.81
CA ARG A 122 21.10 -6.35 -12.40
C ARG A 122 20.04 -5.76 -11.47
N LEU A 123 19.40 -4.65 -11.86
CA LEU A 123 18.37 -3.99 -11.05
C LEU A 123 17.08 -4.83 -11.01
N ARG A 124 16.73 -5.48 -12.12
CA ARG A 124 15.56 -6.36 -12.20
C ARG A 124 15.69 -7.62 -11.34
N GLU A 125 16.91 -8.14 -11.20
CA GLU A 125 17.19 -9.33 -10.39
C GLU A 125 17.41 -9.06 -8.91
N SER A 126 17.97 -7.90 -8.55
CA SER A 126 18.29 -7.58 -7.15
C SER A 126 17.35 -6.56 -6.50
N GLY A 127 16.66 -5.73 -7.28
CA GLY A 127 15.89 -4.60 -6.79
C GLY A 127 14.59 -4.98 -6.08
N TRP A 128 14.11 -6.21 -6.27
CA TRP A 128 12.88 -6.70 -5.64
C TRP A 128 12.93 -6.65 -4.11
N LYS A 129 14.11 -6.79 -3.49
CA LYS A 129 14.26 -6.79 -2.03
C LYS A 129 13.87 -5.45 -1.40
N VAL A 130 14.41 -4.36 -1.95
CA VAL A 130 14.13 -3.00 -1.48
C VAL A 130 12.66 -2.65 -1.77
N LEU A 131 12.19 -2.98 -2.96
CA LEU A 131 10.80 -2.75 -3.36
C LEU A 131 9.81 -3.51 -2.47
N SER A 132 10.02 -4.81 -2.24
CA SER A 132 9.17 -5.60 -1.34
C SER A 132 9.19 -5.08 0.09
N LEU A 133 10.35 -4.62 0.58
CA LEU A 133 10.46 -4.04 1.92
C LEU A 133 9.62 -2.76 2.05
N LEU A 134 9.70 -1.86 1.07
CA LEU A 134 8.94 -0.61 1.08
C LEU A 134 7.42 -0.86 1.02
N ILE A 135 6.97 -1.79 0.19
CA ILE A 135 5.55 -2.17 0.08
C ILE A 135 5.05 -2.83 1.38
N ILE A 136 5.82 -3.74 1.97
CA ILE A 136 5.43 -4.38 3.23
C ILE A 136 5.37 -3.33 4.35
N LEU A 137 6.35 -2.43 4.43
CA LEU A 137 6.34 -1.37 5.43
C LEU A 137 5.14 -0.43 5.27
N SER A 138 4.79 -0.04 4.04
CA SER A 138 3.60 0.81 3.81
C SER A 138 2.32 0.09 4.19
N ALA A 139 2.20 -1.21 3.89
CA ALA A 139 1.06 -2.02 4.26
C ALA A 139 0.92 -2.18 5.79
N LEU A 140 2.03 -2.37 6.50
CA LEU A 140 2.03 -2.44 7.98
C LEU A 140 1.57 -1.12 8.61
N VAL A 141 2.03 0.01 8.09
CA VAL A 141 1.62 1.34 8.56
C VAL A 141 0.13 1.59 8.31
N GLN A 142 -0.40 1.17 7.16
CA GLN A 142 -1.84 1.25 6.86
C GLN A 142 -2.66 0.32 7.76
N ALA A 143 -2.22 -0.93 7.95
CA ALA A 143 -2.88 -1.87 8.85
C ALA A 143 -2.90 -1.34 10.29
N ALA A 144 -1.80 -0.73 10.76
CA ALA A 144 -1.74 -0.06 12.06
C ALA A 144 -2.75 1.09 12.14
N SER A 145 -2.78 1.97 11.14
CA SER A 145 -3.75 3.08 11.05
C SER A 145 -5.21 2.59 11.11
N MET A 146 -5.52 1.58 10.31
CA MET A 146 -6.83 0.92 10.25
C MET A 146 -7.20 0.33 11.61
N SER A 147 -6.27 -0.37 12.25
CA SER A 147 -6.47 -1.00 13.56
C SER A 147 -6.72 0.01 14.68
N ILE A 148 -6.04 1.16 14.67
CA ILE A 148 -6.26 2.22 15.66
C ILE A 148 -7.66 2.81 15.49
N VAL A 149 -8.12 3.06 14.25
CA VAL A 149 -9.48 3.57 14.03
C VAL A 149 -10.54 2.55 14.46
N ALA A 150 -10.33 1.25 14.16
CA ALA A 150 -11.24 0.20 14.63
C ALA A 150 -11.27 0.11 16.17
N TYR A 151 -10.10 0.20 16.82
CA TYR A 151 -10.01 0.26 18.27
C TYR A 151 -10.78 1.46 18.85
N LEU A 152 -10.58 2.66 18.31
CA LEU A 152 -11.31 3.85 18.75
C LEU A 152 -12.81 3.70 18.51
N PHE A 153 -13.22 3.12 17.38
CA PHE A 153 -14.62 2.87 17.06
C PHE A 153 -15.32 1.99 18.10
N ASP A 154 -14.65 0.95 18.60
CA ASP A 154 -15.23 0.00 19.55
C ASP A 154 -15.12 0.45 21.03
N ASN A 155 -14.16 1.31 21.37
CA ASN A 155 -13.85 1.65 22.77
C ASN A 155 -14.26 3.07 23.19
N GLU A 156 -14.63 3.95 22.26
CA GLU A 156 -15.04 5.32 22.59
C GLU A 156 -16.56 5.47 22.59
N ASP A 157 -17.12 5.93 23.71
CA ASP A 157 -18.57 6.16 23.90
C ASP A 157 -19.16 7.15 22.87
N ARG A 158 -18.30 7.97 22.25
CA ARG A 158 -18.66 8.90 21.17
C ARG A 158 -19.26 8.17 19.95
N PHE A 159 -18.85 6.93 19.70
CA PHE A 159 -19.36 6.10 18.61
C PHE A 159 -20.50 5.21 19.11
N PHE A 160 -21.60 5.84 19.49
CA PHE A 160 -22.81 5.15 19.94
C PHE A 160 -23.57 4.48 18.78
N VAL A 161 -24.68 3.80 19.12
CA VAL A 161 -25.53 3.07 18.16
C VAL A 161 -25.94 3.95 16.96
N GLY A 162 -25.57 3.50 15.75
CA GLY A 162 -25.84 4.21 14.49
C GLY A 162 -24.59 4.69 13.75
N TRP A 163 -23.43 4.71 14.43
CA TRP A 163 -22.12 4.88 13.80
C TRP A 163 -21.69 3.62 13.05
N ARG A 164 -21.03 3.78 11.91
CA ARG A 164 -20.49 2.70 11.09
C ARG A 164 -19.12 3.07 10.52
N LEU A 165 -18.27 2.08 10.33
CA LEU A 165 -17.05 2.22 9.54
C LEU A 165 -17.43 2.58 8.10
N GLY A 166 -16.80 3.63 7.57
CA GLY A 166 -17.15 4.22 6.29
C GLY A 166 -16.30 3.73 5.12
N GLU A 167 -16.59 4.28 3.95
CA GLU A 167 -15.95 3.93 2.68
C GLU A 167 -14.42 4.07 2.71
N SER A 168 -13.91 5.13 3.35
CA SER A 168 -12.46 5.39 3.40
C SER A 168 -11.70 4.34 4.20
N TRP A 169 -12.31 3.80 5.26
CA TRP A 169 -11.74 2.69 6.02
C TRP A 169 -11.67 1.41 5.18
N ILE A 170 -12.69 1.16 4.35
CA ILE A 170 -12.70 0.05 3.38
C ILE A 170 -11.63 0.24 2.31
N TYR A 171 -11.48 1.45 1.75
CA TYR A 171 -10.44 1.74 0.75
C TYR A 171 -9.04 1.51 1.31
N CYS A 172 -8.76 1.96 2.54
CA CYS A 172 -7.51 1.67 3.23
C CYS A 172 -7.32 0.15 3.40
N THR A 173 -8.36 -0.56 3.83
CA THR A 173 -8.31 -2.01 4.05
C THR A 173 -7.98 -2.79 2.77
N VAL A 174 -8.67 -2.47 1.68
CA VAL A 174 -8.43 -3.05 0.37
C VAL A 174 -7.03 -2.70 -0.13
N SER A 175 -6.59 -1.45 0.05
CA SER A 175 -5.26 -0.99 -0.38
C SER A 175 -4.12 -1.81 0.23
N TRP A 176 -4.08 -1.95 1.57
CA TRP A 176 -2.98 -2.68 2.19
C TRP A 176 -3.02 -4.18 1.88
N CYS A 177 -4.21 -4.78 1.70
CA CYS A 177 -4.36 -6.17 1.27
C CYS A 177 -3.78 -6.39 -0.14
N VAL A 178 -4.14 -5.52 -1.09
CA VAL A 178 -3.62 -5.57 -2.47
C VAL A 178 -2.11 -5.32 -2.48
N SER A 179 -1.61 -4.37 -1.68
CA SER A 179 -0.19 -4.10 -1.55
C SER A 179 0.60 -5.31 -1.03
N LEU A 180 0.10 -6.00 0.00
CA LEU A 180 0.73 -7.24 0.48
C LEU A 180 0.69 -8.35 -0.58
N PHE A 181 -0.42 -8.49 -1.29
CA PHE A 181 -0.51 -9.44 -2.40
C PHE A 181 0.55 -9.15 -3.48
N CYS A 182 0.72 -7.89 -3.87
CA CYS A 182 1.77 -7.47 -4.80
C CYS A 182 3.17 -7.83 -4.28
N ALA A 183 3.46 -7.56 -3.00
CA ALA A 183 4.75 -7.91 -2.40
C ALA A 183 5.01 -9.42 -2.42
N VAL A 184 4.01 -10.24 -2.05
CA VAL A 184 4.12 -11.71 -2.07
C VAL A 184 4.32 -12.21 -3.50
N ALA A 185 3.52 -11.75 -4.46
CA ALA A 185 3.64 -12.13 -5.86
C ALA A 185 5.04 -11.80 -6.42
N MET A 186 5.57 -10.63 -6.08
CA MET A 186 6.92 -10.22 -6.44
C MET A 186 8.01 -11.12 -5.84
N ILE A 187 7.92 -11.42 -4.54
CA ILE A 187 8.89 -12.28 -3.84
C ILE A 187 8.87 -13.68 -4.47
N LEU A 188 7.69 -14.24 -4.73
CA LEU A 188 7.55 -15.54 -5.38
C LEU A 188 8.13 -15.52 -6.79
N ALA A 189 7.80 -14.51 -7.60
CA ALA A 189 8.34 -14.37 -8.95
C ALA A 189 9.87 -14.21 -8.96
N ALA A 190 10.43 -13.46 -8.02
CA ALA A 190 11.86 -13.26 -7.91
C ALA A 190 12.63 -14.57 -7.64
N ASN A 191 12.07 -15.44 -6.79
CA ASN A 191 12.70 -16.70 -6.37
C ASN A 191 12.39 -17.88 -7.31
N SER A 192 11.21 -17.91 -7.94
CA SER A 192 10.77 -19.04 -8.75
C SER A 192 11.05 -18.88 -10.24
N LEU A 193 11.05 -17.66 -10.78
CA LEU A 193 11.24 -17.45 -12.21
C LEU A 193 12.73 -17.39 -12.58
N PRO A 194 13.11 -17.97 -13.74
CA PRO A 194 14.48 -17.86 -14.24
C PRO A 194 14.84 -16.43 -14.63
N SER A 195 16.14 -16.18 -14.78
CA SER A 195 16.66 -14.92 -15.31
C SER A 195 16.25 -14.75 -16.77
N GLU A 196 15.74 -13.58 -17.14
CA GLU A 196 15.41 -13.23 -18.53
C GLU A 196 16.56 -12.49 -19.21
N GLY A 197 16.89 -12.91 -20.44
CA GLY A 197 17.97 -12.35 -21.23
C GLY A 197 19.31 -12.98 -20.83
N GLY A 198 19.60 -14.16 -21.40
CA GLY A 198 20.92 -14.78 -21.29
C GLY A 198 21.96 -13.85 -21.92
N TYR A 199 23.10 -13.67 -21.24
CA TYR A 199 24.29 -13.21 -21.93
C TYR A 199 24.70 -14.37 -22.84
N GLU A 200 24.66 -14.19 -24.16
CA GLU A 200 25.35 -15.10 -25.06
C GLU A 200 26.83 -15.04 -24.69
N LEU A 201 27.41 -16.19 -24.32
CA LEU A 201 28.86 -16.32 -24.20
C LEU A 201 29.44 -16.06 -25.58
N ILE A 202 30.24 -14.98 -25.72
CA ILE A 202 31.03 -14.76 -26.93
C ILE A 202 31.97 -15.96 -27.04
N PRO A 203 31.92 -16.76 -28.12
CA PRO A 203 32.87 -17.83 -28.30
C PRO A 203 34.27 -17.22 -28.42
N ASP A 204 35.19 -17.65 -27.56
CA ASP A 204 36.60 -17.32 -27.72
C ASP A 204 37.07 -17.95 -29.03
N HIS A 205 37.25 -17.12 -30.07
CA HIS A 205 37.92 -17.55 -31.30
C HIS A 205 39.42 -17.64 -31.00
N SER A 206 39.89 -18.85 -30.68
CA SER A 206 41.32 -19.20 -30.69
C SER A 206 41.75 -19.69 -32.06
#